data_AF-A0A183EIR5-F1
#
_entry.id   AF-A0A183EIR5-F1
#
_cell.length_a   1.000
_cell.length_b   1.000
_cell.length_c   1.000
_cell.angle_alpha   90.00
_cell.angle_beta   90.00
_cell.angle_gamma   90.00
#
_symmetry.space_group_name_H-M   'P 1'
#
loop_
_entity.id
_entity.type
_entity.pdbx_description
1 polymer ?
#
loop_
_entity_poly.entity_id
_entity_poly.type
_entity_poly.pdbx_seq_one_letter_code
_entity_poly.pdbx_strand_id
1 'polypeptide(L)'
;LLFKNIPAYRSSRSKLYVLRHVFTNRYFTVPLFYILRVVTEAGEEMLTPLELKTGKSNVNTEHAMQVMLYCLALTSKQDKIGSGLLFYLLDEVSRAVVPKSADLKGILHLRNEIAASMSSISFDSLPEPLVDTRGCSWCSHALSCSLLQCSSGSHVTDSFFKKQLEHLSPAHIEYFIKFARWTLVETEFFDEQLDSMSDGVMLLILSADSKIITTASVILAKGALNLRFFFLRKVAITLSVGLIPSLHFTGPNLDVVANCRSDAFVVGAVYQLKKHDSSSTFTINLGNLVMLMRDSKQMAKMRSLLIDMRAPSFSKMRKEDISIISEVVKQLNGDQARAVVKCLMAKDFAVIEGFPGSGKRLCSLNQRQFRKTA
;
A
#
# COMPACT_ATOMS: atom_id res chain seq x y z
N LEU A 1 19.32 25.86 11.62
CA LEU A 1 19.99 25.18 10.48
C LEU A 1 19.14 25.29 9.22
N LEU A 2 17.92 24.73 9.19
CA LEU A 2 16.96 24.80 8.07
C LEU A 2 16.85 26.18 7.37
N PHE A 3 16.70 27.25 8.15
CA PHE A 3 16.48 28.61 7.63
C PHE A 3 17.75 29.45 7.43
N LYS A 4 18.94 28.94 7.80
CA LYS A 4 20.17 29.75 7.77
C LYS A 4 20.55 30.20 6.35
N ASN A 5 20.15 29.44 5.32
CA ASN A 5 20.58 29.64 3.94
C ASN A 5 19.45 30.07 2.98
N ILE A 6 18.27 30.47 3.49
CA ILE A 6 17.13 30.85 2.63
C ILE A 6 16.75 32.31 2.91
N PRO A 7 17.09 33.24 2.00
CA PRO A 7 16.91 34.68 2.23
C PRO A 7 15.47 35.07 2.61
N ALA A 8 14.47 34.44 2.00
CA ALA A 8 13.04 34.73 2.20
C ALA A 8 12.47 34.31 3.56
N TYR A 9 13.23 33.59 4.40
CA TYR A 9 12.72 32.96 5.64
C TYR A 9 13.45 33.44 6.92
N ARG A 10 14.12 34.60 6.87
CA ARG A 10 14.95 35.15 7.98
C ARG A 10 14.17 35.65 9.22
N SER A 11 12.85 35.52 9.25
CA SER A 11 12.01 35.95 10.36
C SER A 11 12.15 35.03 11.59
N SER A 12 12.50 35.63 12.74
CA SER A 12 12.59 34.99 14.07
C SER A 12 11.26 34.45 14.62
N ARG A 13 10.15 34.61 13.89
CA ARG A 13 8.80 34.16 14.27
C ARG A 13 8.33 32.87 13.60
N SER A 14 9.16 32.27 12.73
CA SER A 14 8.79 31.04 12.01
C SER A 14 8.65 29.85 12.97
N LYS A 15 7.50 29.16 12.93
CA LYS A 15 7.22 27.98 13.75
C LYS A 15 7.14 26.72 12.88
N LEU A 16 7.92 25.71 13.23
CA LEU A 16 7.82 24.39 12.61
C LEU A 16 6.69 23.60 13.28
N TYR A 17 5.74 23.15 12.47
CA TYR A 17 4.70 22.24 12.91
C TYR A 17 4.96 20.86 12.29
N VAL A 18 5.04 19.83 13.12
CA VAL A 18 5.04 18.45 12.62
C VAL A 18 3.58 18.07 12.42
N LEU A 19 3.04 18.48 11.28
CA LEU A 19 1.73 18.04 10.79
C LEU A 19 1.99 16.97 9.74
N ARG A 20 2.00 15.72 10.16
CA ARG A 20 1.77 14.62 9.21
C ARG A 20 0.34 14.82 8.75
N HIS A 21 0.01 15.01 7.49
CA HIS A 21 -1.40 15.08 7.08
C HIS A 21 -1.52 14.58 5.64
N VAL A 22 -2.59 13.85 5.36
CA VAL A 22 -2.95 13.51 3.99
C VAL A 22 -3.72 14.71 3.43
N PHE A 23 -3.18 15.35 2.40
CA PHE A 23 -3.85 16.46 1.74
C PHE A 23 -4.52 15.95 0.49
N THR A 24 -5.82 16.15 0.41
CA THR A 24 -6.61 15.95 -0.81
C THR A 24 -7.05 17.31 -1.29
N ASN A 25 -6.74 17.60 -2.55
CA ASN A 25 -7.32 18.71 -3.28
C ASN A 25 -8.11 18.16 -4.49
N ARG A 26 -8.78 19.04 -5.23
CA ARG A 26 -9.47 18.74 -6.49
C ARG A 26 -8.61 17.96 -7.49
N TYR A 27 -7.29 18.07 -7.40
CA TYR A 27 -6.35 17.45 -8.33
C TYR A 27 -5.79 16.10 -7.86
N PHE A 28 -5.51 15.88 -6.57
CA PHE A 28 -4.90 14.62 -6.10
C PHE A 28 -4.88 14.54 -4.58
N THR A 29 -4.50 13.37 -4.08
CA THR A 29 -4.24 13.09 -2.66
C THR A 29 -2.75 12.81 -2.45
N VAL A 30 -2.11 13.46 -1.49
CA VAL A 30 -0.69 13.25 -1.18
C VAL A 30 -0.43 13.28 0.34
N PRO A 31 0.38 12.35 0.89
CA PRO A 31 0.86 12.47 2.26
C PRO A 31 1.96 13.53 2.34
N LEU A 32 1.74 14.56 3.16
CA LEU A 32 2.74 15.57 3.51
C LEU A 32 3.12 15.39 4.98
N PHE A 33 4.41 15.34 5.28
CA PHE A 33 4.90 14.99 6.62
C PHE A 33 5.27 16.21 7.47
N TYR A 34 5.77 17.28 6.84
CA TYR A 34 6.26 18.45 7.55
C TYR A 34 5.74 19.73 6.91
N ILE A 35 5.15 20.60 7.74
CA ILE A 35 4.60 21.88 7.31
C ILE A 35 5.14 22.97 8.22
N LEU A 36 5.75 23.95 7.62
CA LEU A 36 6.23 25.14 8.31
C LEU A 36 5.16 26.21 8.22
N ARG A 37 4.84 26.85 9.34
CA ARG A 37 4.13 28.13 9.31
C ARG A 37 5.19 29.22 9.32
N VAL A 38 5.24 29.95 8.23
CA VAL A 38 6.24 30.99 8.02
C VAL A 38 5.54 32.32 7.95
N VAL A 39 6.09 33.31 8.64
CA VAL A 39 5.69 34.70 8.49
C VAL A 39 6.64 35.34 7.48
N THR A 40 6.09 35.78 6.35
CA THR A 40 6.86 36.48 5.31
C THR A 40 7.34 37.85 5.81
N GLU A 41 8.27 38.48 5.08
CA GLU A 41 8.71 39.85 5.39
C GLU A 41 7.56 40.87 5.38
N ALA A 42 6.52 40.61 4.59
CA ALA A 42 5.29 41.41 4.54
C ALA A 42 4.33 41.15 5.71
N GLY A 43 4.66 40.26 6.65
CA GLY A 43 3.80 39.90 7.78
C GLY A 43 2.68 38.91 7.45
N GLU A 44 2.54 38.47 6.19
CA GLU A 44 1.58 37.42 5.82
C GLU A 44 2.04 36.06 6.38
N GLU A 45 1.15 35.35 7.07
CA GLU A 45 1.37 33.96 7.46
C GLU A 45 1.07 33.02 6.29
N MET A 46 1.98 32.09 6.03
CA MET A 46 1.85 31.13 4.94
C MET A 46 2.30 29.73 5.38
N LEU A 47 1.60 28.70 4.91
CA LEU A 47 2.02 27.31 5.07
C LEU A 47 3.02 26.96 3.96
N THR A 48 4.18 26.45 4.36
CA THR A 48 5.28 26.08 3.49
C THR A 48 5.58 24.58 3.69
N PRO A 49 5.56 23.75 2.64
CA PRO A 49 5.90 22.34 2.77
C PRO A 49 7.42 22.17 2.95
N LEU A 50 7.83 21.23 3.79
CA LEU A 50 9.22 20.83 3.98
C LEU A 50 9.40 19.36 3.60
N GLU A 51 10.26 19.08 2.63
CA GLU A 51 10.68 17.73 2.25
C GLU A 51 12.09 17.46 2.76
N LEU A 52 12.27 16.31 3.42
CA LEU A 52 13.56 15.86 3.95
C LEU A 52 14.13 14.76 3.07
N LYS A 53 15.39 14.88 2.66
CA LYS A 53 16.12 13.86 1.89
C LYS A 53 17.38 13.43 2.64
N THR A 54 17.62 12.13 2.72
CA THR A 54 18.80 11.55 3.40
C THR A 54 20.02 11.41 2.50
N GLY A 55 19.86 11.55 1.18
CA GLY A 55 20.94 11.42 0.20
C GLY A 55 21.70 12.71 -0.08
N LYS A 56 22.60 12.65 -1.07
CA LYS A 56 23.36 13.81 -1.57
C LYS A 56 22.45 14.90 -2.13
N SER A 57 22.89 16.15 -1.99
CA SER A 57 22.23 17.37 -2.45
C SER A 57 22.41 17.66 -3.94
N ASN A 58 22.61 16.66 -4.80
CA ASN A 58 22.65 16.89 -6.24
C ASN A 58 21.34 17.53 -6.74
N VAL A 59 21.39 18.31 -7.81
CA VAL A 59 20.17 18.84 -8.42
C VAL A 59 19.35 17.67 -8.94
N ASN A 60 18.12 17.52 -8.43
CA ASN A 60 17.22 16.44 -8.76
C ASN A 60 15.82 17.03 -9.00
N THR A 61 15.31 16.84 -10.22
CA THR A 61 14.01 17.34 -10.67
C THR A 61 12.86 16.64 -9.98
N GLU A 62 12.96 15.34 -9.71
CA GLU A 62 11.95 14.55 -9.00
C GLU A 62 11.74 15.06 -7.58
N HIS A 63 12.83 15.36 -6.86
CA HIS A 63 12.76 15.96 -5.53
C HIS A 63 12.08 17.33 -5.55
N ALA A 64 12.35 18.14 -6.59
CA ALA A 64 11.69 19.44 -6.75
C ALA A 64 10.20 19.28 -7.12
N MET A 65 9.86 18.37 -8.03
CA MET A 65 8.49 18.06 -8.44
C MET A 65 7.64 17.56 -7.27
N GLN A 66 8.21 16.74 -6.39
CA GLN A 66 7.55 16.29 -5.16
C GLN A 66 7.17 17.48 -4.26
N VAL A 67 8.09 18.44 -4.08
CA VAL A 67 7.80 19.66 -3.31
C VAL A 67 6.77 20.54 -4.01
N MET A 68 6.80 20.65 -5.35
CA MET A 68 5.78 21.39 -6.11
C MET A 68 4.38 20.78 -5.94
N LEU A 69 4.27 19.44 -5.94
CA LEU A 69 3.02 18.74 -5.63
C LEU A 69 2.53 19.07 -4.21
N TYR A 70 3.43 19.14 -3.22
CA TYR A 70 3.05 19.57 -1.88
C TYR A 70 2.58 21.02 -1.82
N CYS A 71 3.21 21.93 -2.59
CA CYS A 71 2.75 23.31 -2.69
C CYS A 71 1.33 23.40 -3.27
N LEU A 72 1.03 22.61 -4.31
CA LEU A 72 -0.32 22.49 -4.86
C LEU A 72 -1.31 21.90 -3.85
N ALA A 73 -0.91 20.89 -3.08
CA ALA A 73 -1.77 20.24 -2.09
C ALA A 73 -2.19 21.21 -0.98
N LEU A 74 -1.28 22.09 -0.55
CA LEU A 74 -1.56 23.09 0.50
C LEU A 74 -2.58 24.15 0.09
N THR A 75 -2.87 24.32 -1.21
CA THR A 75 -3.95 25.25 -1.64
C THR A 75 -5.34 24.83 -1.15
N SER A 76 -5.50 23.61 -0.65
CA SER A 76 -6.74 23.22 0.06
C SER A 76 -6.90 23.91 1.43
N LYS A 77 -5.87 24.60 1.94
CA LYS A 77 -5.84 25.27 3.24
C LYS A 77 -5.43 26.76 3.14
N GLN A 78 -5.05 27.24 1.96
CA GLN A 78 -4.66 28.63 1.73
C GLN A 78 -4.93 29.04 0.28
N ASP A 79 -5.16 30.33 0.01
CA ASP A 79 -5.59 30.80 -1.31
C ASP A 79 -4.45 30.90 -2.34
N LYS A 80 -3.20 31.04 -1.86
CA LYS A 80 -2.02 31.24 -2.72
C LYS A 80 -1.16 29.97 -2.79
N ILE A 81 -0.70 29.62 -3.98
CA ILE A 81 0.44 28.71 -4.14
C ILE A 81 1.69 29.52 -3.79
N GLY A 82 2.50 29.03 -2.87
CA GLY A 82 3.83 29.61 -2.71
C GLY A 82 4.92 28.55 -2.65
N SER A 83 6.08 28.94 -2.14
CA SER A 83 7.29 28.11 -2.19
C SER A 83 7.29 26.99 -1.16
N GLY A 84 8.07 25.96 -1.47
CA GLY A 84 8.41 24.87 -0.56
C GLY A 84 9.91 24.78 -0.30
N LEU A 85 10.27 23.98 0.70
CA LEU A 85 11.64 23.77 1.13
C LEU A 85 12.04 22.31 0.95
N LEU A 86 13.22 22.10 0.38
CA LEU A 86 13.86 20.80 0.27
C LEU A 86 15.14 20.82 1.10
N PHE A 87 15.26 19.92 2.07
CA PHE A 87 16.42 19.84 2.96
C PHE A 87 17.14 18.49 2.81
N TYR A 88 18.41 18.56 2.44
CA TYR A 88 19.29 17.41 2.35
C TYR A 88 20.04 17.24 3.66
N LEU A 89 19.73 16.17 4.38
CA LEU A 89 20.27 15.88 5.71
C LEU A 89 21.77 15.60 5.67
N LEU A 90 22.23 14.88 4.64
CA LEU A 90 23.64 14.46 4.53
C LEU A 90 24.58 15.66 4.36
N ASP A 91 24.19 16.60 3.51
CA ASP A 91 25.02 17.76 3.16
C ASP A 91 24.63 19.01 3.97
N GLU A 92 23.59 18.91 4.81
CA GLU A 92 22.99 20.01 5.57
C GLU A 92 22.56 21.22 4.71
N VAL A 93 22.23 20.98 3.44
CA VAL A 93 21.85 22.01 2.47
C VAL A 93 20.33 22.12 2.35
N SER A 94 19.81 23.35 2.42
CA SER A 94 18.43 23.67 2.07
C SER A 94 18.32 24.34 0.70
N ARG A 95 17.25 24.02 -0.03
CA ARG A 95 16.89 24.64 -1.30
C ARG A 95 15.44 25.10 -1.28
N ALA A 96 15.20 26.31 -1.76
CA ALA A 96 13.86 26.79 -2.03
C ALA A 96 13.37 26.20 -3.36
N VAL A 97 12.14 25.70 -3.37
CA VAL A 97 11.43 25.25 -4.57
C VAL A 97 10.30 26.23 -4.81
N VAL A 98 10.37 26.95 -5.92
CA VAL A 98 9.34 27.93 -6.31
C VAL A 98 8.56 27.34 -7.49
N PRO A 99 7.29 26.94 -7.29
CA PRO A 99 6.49 26.40 -8.38
C PRO A 99 6.22 27.45 -9.46
N LYS A 100 6.51 27.14 -10.72
CA LYS A 100 6.13 27.97 -11.87
C LYS A 100 4.89 27.41 -12.54
N SER A 101 4.05 28.27 -13.12
CA SER A 101 2.83 27.86 -13.80
C SER A 101 3.06 26.84 -14.92
N ALA A 102 4.17 26.93 -15.65
CA ALA A 102 4.53 25.95 -16.69
C ALA A 102 4.83 24.57 -16.10
N ASP A 103 5.62 24.50 -15.03
CA ASP A 103 5.99 23.25 -14.35
C ASP A 103 4.74 22.56 -13.78
N LEU A 104 3.86 23.34 -13.14
CA LEU A 104 2.61 22.82 -12.57
C LEU A 104 1.68 22.24 -13.64
N LYS A 105 1.56 22.89 -14.80
CA LYS A 105 0.78 22.36 -15.93
C LYS A 105 1.37 21.03 -16.42
N GLY A 106 2.70 20.95 -16.58
CA GLY A 106 3.37 19.72 -16.98
C GLY A 106 3.14 18.57 -15.99
N ILE A 107 3.29 18.85 -14.69
CA ILE A 107 3.04 17.86 -13.63
C ILE A 107 1.58 17.36 -13.67
N LEU A 108 0.61 18.26 -13.84
CA LEU A 108 -0.80 17.88 -13.90
C LEU A 108 -1.13 17.08 -15.17
N HIS A 109 -0.52 17.37 -16.31
CA HIS A 109 -0.65 16.56 -17.51
C HIS A 109 -0.10 15.14 -17.30
N LEU A 110 1.12 15.02 -16.78
CA LEU A 110 1.73 13.71 -16.48
C LEU A 110 0.86 12.90 -15.50
N ARG A 111 0.31 13.56 -14.46
CA ARG A 111 -0.65 12.92 -13.55
C ARG A 111 -1.89 12.41 -14.28
N ASN A 112 -2.41 13.17 -15.24
CA ASN A 112 -3.61 12.78 -15.99
C ASN A 112 -3.32 11.60 -16.93
N GLU A 113 -2.15 11.55 -17.55
CA GLU A 113 -1.71 10.39 -18.35
C GLU A 113 -1.62 9.12 -17.48
N ILE A 114 -0.98 9.22 -16.32
CA ILE A 114 -0.92 8.10 -15.36
C ILE A 114 -2.33 7.69 -14.91
N ALA A 115 -3.17 8.65 -14.57
CA ALA A 115 -4.54 8.38 -14.15
C ALA A 115 -5.38 7.72 -15.25
N ALA A 116 -5.18 8.11 -16.52
CA ALA A 116 -5.83 7.48 -17.65
C ALA A 116 -5.37 6.03 -17.81
N SER A 117 -4.06 5.76 -17.76
CA SER A 117 -3.51 4.40 -17.80
C SER A 117 -3.94 3.51 -16.63
N MET A 118 -4.24 4.11 -15.47
CA MET A 118 -4.75 3.40 -14.29
C MET A 118 -6.27 3.27 -14.25
N SER A 119 -6.99 4.01 -15.10
CA SER A 119 -8.47 4.04 -15.06
C SER A 119 -9.10 2.78 -15.65
N SER A 120 -8.42 2.13 -16.58
CA SER A 120 -8.78 0.81 -17.07
C SER A 120 -7.95 -0.25 -16.33
N ILE A 121 -8.62 -1.24 -15.76
CA ILE A 121 -7.98 -2.40 -15.11
C ILE A 121 -7.52 -3.37 -16.22
N SER A 122 -6.62 -2.90 -17.08
CA SER A 122 -6.13 -3.65 -18.24
C SER A 122 -4.63 -3.53 -18.42
N PHE A 123 -3.97 -4.65 -18.70
CA PHE A 123 -2.56 -4.66 -19.08
C PHE A 123 -2.30 -4.01 -20.45
N ASP A 124 -3.35 -3.78 -21.26
CA ASP A 124 -3.24 -3.14 -22.56
C ASP A 124 -3.24 -1.61 -22.46
N SER A 125 -3.53 -1.05 -21.28
CA SER A 125 -3.58 0.39 -21.04
C SER A 125 -2.35 0.94 -20.33
N LEU A 126 -1.34 0.09 -20.12
CA LEU A 126 -0.07 0.50 -19.53
C LEU A 126 0.69 1.43 -20.48
N PRO A 127 1.43 2.42 -19.96
CA PRO A 127 2.31 3.23 -20.78
C PRO A 127 3.31 2.35 -21.53
N GLU A 128 3.63 2.74 -22.76
CA GLU A 128 4.69 2.07 -23.52
C GLU A 128 6.03 2.18 -22.77
N PRO A 129 6.91 1.18 -22.88
CA PRO A 129 8.24 1.28 -22.32
C PRO A 129 9.01 2.46 -22.90
N LEU A 130 9.99 2.96 -22.14
CA LEU A 130 10.87 4.01 -22.62
C LEU A 130 11.62 3.54 -23.88
N VAL A 131 11.72 4.43 -24.87
CA VAL A 131 12.49 4.20 -26.11
C VAL A 131 13.96 3.90 -25.81
N ASP A 132 14.53 4.56 -24.77
CA ASP A 132 15.90 4.35 -24.32
C ASP A 132 15.94 3.49 -23.05
N THR A 133 16.36 2.24 -23.21
CA THR A 133 16.43 1.26 -22.13
C THR A 133 17.64 1.43 -21.20
N ARG A 134 18.53 2.40 -21.42
CA ARG A 134 19.63 2.71 -20.48
C ARG A 134 19.12 3.03 -19.08
N GLY A 135 18.00 3.75 -18.99
CA GLY A 135 17.33 4.05 -17.73
C GLY A 135 16.72 2.81 -17.05
N CYS A 136 16.34 1.79 -17.82
CA CYS A 136 15.72 0.58 -17.31
C CYS A 136 16.69 -0.29 -16.50
N SER A 137 18.00 -0.16 -16.70
CA SER A 137 19.01 -0.91 -15.94
C SER A 137 18.96 -0.67 -14.43
N TRP A 138 18.50 0.51 -14.01
CA TRP A 138 18.34 0.90 -12.60
C TRP A 138 16.88 0.80 -12.13
N CYS A 139 15.97 0.35 -13.00
CA CYS A 139 14.54 0.29 -12.71
C CYS A 139 14.22 -0.96 -11.86
N SER A 140 13.64 -0.75 -10.68
CA SER A 140 13.17 -1.83 -9.81
C SER A 140 12.04 -2.65 -10.41
N HIS A 141 11.38 -2.14 -11.44
CA HIS A 141 10.26 -2.77 -12.14
C HIS A 141 10.65 -3.40 -13.48
N ALA A 142 11.95 -3.53 -13.79
CA ALA A 142 12.41 -4.11 -15.05
C ALA A 142 11.80 -5.50 -15.34
N LEU A 143 11.79 -6.41 -14.36
CA LEU A 143 11.18 -7.74 -14.51
C LEU A 143 9.67 -7.66 -14.72
N SER A 144 8.95 -6.92 -13.88
CA SER A 144 7.48 -6.77 -14.02
C SER A 144 7.11 -6.12 -15.35
N CYS A 145 7.85 -5.11 -15.80
CA CYS A 145 7.65 -4.46 -17.08
C CYS A 145 7.86 -5.46 -18.23
N SER A 146 8.95 -6.26 -18.18
CA SER A 146 9.23 -7.28 -19.19
C SER A 146 8.12 -8.33 -19.29
N LEU A 147 7.61 -8.81 -18.16
CA LEU A 147 6.52 -9.80 -18.11
C LEU A 147 5.18 -9.23 -18.64
N LEU A 148 4.88 -7.98 -18.31
CA LEU A 148 3.66 -7.30 -18.76
C LEU A 148 3.71 -7.03 -20.26
N GLN A 149 4.87 -6.68 -20.82
CA GLN A 149 5.05 -6.54 -22.27
C GLN A 149 4.73 -7.84 -23.03
N CYS A 150 5.12 -9.00 -22.50
CA CYS A 150 4.69 -10.30 -23.05
C CYS A 150 3.18 -10.52 -22.98
N SER A 151 2.50 -9.95 -21.98
CA SER A 151 1.06 -10.14 -21.74
C SER A 151 0.19 -9.33 -22.70
N SER A 152 0.68 -8.17 -23.15
CA SER A 152 0.00 -7.24 -24.07
C SER A 152 0.14 -7.60 -25.56
N GLY A 153 0.70 -8.78 -25.88
CA GLY A 153 0.88 -9.24 -27.27
C GLY A 153 1.95 -8.50 -28.07
N SER A 154 2.65 -7.55 -27.45
CA SER A 154 3.82 -6.89 -28.05
C SER A 154 4.96 -7.89 -28.13
N HIS A 155 5.55 -8.07 -29.32
CA HIS A 155 6.79 -8.83 -29.41
C HIS A 155 7.86 -8.08 -28.62
N VAL A 156 8.37 -8.72 -27.57
CA VAL A 156 9.54 -8.24 -26.85
C VAL A 156 10.74 -8.31 -27.81
N THR A 157 10.96 -7.27 -28.59
CA THR A 157 12.01 -7.21 -29.60
C THR A 157 13.33 -6.75 -28.99
N ASP A 158 13.28 -5.89 -27.98
CA ASP A 158 14.46 -5.38 -27.30
C ASP A 158 15.19 -6.50 -26.53
N SER A 159 16.48 -6.61 -26.80
CA SER A 159 17.43 -7.47 -26.10
C SER A 159 17.39 -7.33 -24.58
N PHE A 160 17.12 -6.12 -24.06
CA PHE A 160 17.06 -5.84 -22.64
C PHE A 160 15.97 -6.68 -21.95
N PHE A 161 14.75 -6.62 -22.48
CA PHE A 161 13.60 -7.33 -21.90
C PHE A 161 13.72 -8.85 -22.11
N LYS A 162 14.26 -9.31 -23.25
CA LYS A 162 14.56 -10.75 -23.45
C LYS A 162 15.52 -11.28 -22.39
N LYS A 163 16.57 -10.51 -22.08
CA LYS A 163 17.54 -10.87 -21.04
C LYS A 163 16.90 -10.95 -19.65
N GLN A 164 15.91 -10.11 -19.34
CA GLN A 164 15.18 -10.20 -18.07
C GLN A 164 14.36 -11.48 -17.92
N LEU A 165 14.09 -12.21 -19.02
CA LEU A 165 13.21 -13.38 -19.05
C LEU A 165 13.94 -14.67 -19.46
N GLU A 166 15.25 -14.62 -19.70
CA GLU A 166 16.02 -15.73 -20.26
C GLU A 166 16.02 -17.00 -19.38
N HIS A 167 15.81 -16.84 -18.07
CA HIS A 167 15.75 -17.92 -17.09
C HIS A 167 14.35 -18.56 -16.98
N LEU A 168 13.36 -18.08 -17.72
CA LEU A 168 11.97 -18.56 -17.69
C LEU A 168 11.65 -19.41 -18.90
N SER A 169 10.92 -20.50 -18.69
CA SER A 169 10.37 -21.32 -19.77
C SER A 169 9.09 -20.69 -20.34
N PRO A 170 8.65 -21.07 -21.55
CA PRO A 170 7.35 -20.66 -22.08
C PRO A 170 6.18 -20.95 -21.13
N ALA A 171 6.19 -22.12 -20.47
CA ALA A 171 5.16 -22.49 -19.50
C ALA A 171 5.14 -21.55 -18.27
N HIS A 172 6.30 -21.03 -17.85
CA HIS A 172 6.38 -20.06 -16.74
C HIS A 172 5.74 -18.72 -17.14
N ILE A 173 5.99 -18.26 -18.36
CA ILE A 173 5.41 -17.03 -18.91
C ILE A 173 3.90 -17.18 -19.10
N GLU A 174 3.44 -18.29 -19.67
CA GLU A 174 2.00 -18.58 -19.83
C GLU A 174 1.27 -18.63 -18.49
N TYR A 175 1.90 -19.24 -17.48
CA TYR A 175 1.37 -19.25 -16.11
C TYR A 175 1.22 -17.82 -15.57
N PHE A 176 2.26 -16.97 -15.72
CA PHE A 176 2.18 -15.57 -15.31
C PHE A 176 1.02 -14.85 -15.99
N ILE A 177 0.95 -14.90 -17.32
CA ILE A 177 -0.08 -14.20 -18.13
C ILE A 177 -1.47 -14.62 -17.67
N LYS A 178 -1.70 -15.93 -17.53
CA LYS A 178 -3.00 -16.48 -17.12
C LYS A 178 -3.42 -15.96 -15.75
N PHE A 179 -2.58 -16.11 -14.73
CA PHE A 179 -2.95 -15.74 -13.37
C PHE A 179 -2.98 -14.22 -13.16
N ALA A 180 -2.13 -13.47 -13.86
CA ALA A 180 -2.18 -12.01 -13.84
C ALA A 180 -3.52 -11.50 -14.41
N ARG A 181 -3.99 -12.07 -15.54
CA ARG A 181 -5.28 -11.75 -16.13
C ARG A 181 -6.45 -12.15 -15.23
N TRP A 182 -6.42 -13.33 -14.61
CA TRP A 182 -7.45 -13.74 -13.66
C TRP A 182 -7.54 -12.80 -12.46
N THR A 183 -6.40 -12.36 -11.93
CA THR A 183 -6.38 -11.40 -10.81
C THR A 183 -6.96 -10.05 -11.23
N LEU A 184 -6.72 -9.59 -12.47
CA LEU A 184 -7.37 -8.38 -13.00
C LEU A 184 -8.88 -8.52 -13.09
N VAL A 185 -9.38 -9.60 -13.72
CA VAL A 185 -10.83 -9.83 -13.90
C VAL A 185 -11.55 -9.91 -12.55
N GLU A 186 -10.94 -10.57 -11.56
CA GLU A 186 -11.48 -10.61 -10.19
C GLU A 186 -11.57 -9.20 -9.58
N THR A 187 -10.57 -8.36 -9.82
CA THR A 187 -10.55 -6.98 -9.32
C THR A 187 -11.62 -6.12 -9.99
N GLU A 188 -11.77 -6.22 -11.31
CA GLU A 188 -12.80 -5.50 -12.07
C GLU A 188 -14.20 -5.86 -11.59
N PHE A 189 -14.47 -7.15 -11.36
CA PHE A 189 -15.74 -7.61 -10.81
C PHE A 189 -16.02 -7.05 -9.40
N PHE A 190 -15.01 -6.99 -8.53
CA PHE A 190 -15.19 -6.41 -7.19
C PHE A 190 -15.46 -4.90 -7.24
N ASP A 191 -14.78 -4.17 -8.13
CA ASP A 191 -15.00 -2.73 -8.29
C ASP A 191 -16.44 -2.44 -8.80
N GLU A 192 -16.95 -3.21 -9.76
CA GLU A 192 -18.35 -3.11 -10.21
C GLU A 192 -19.36 -3.39 -9.09
N GLN A 193 -19.10 -4.39 -8.24
CA GLN A 193 -19.96 -4.68 -7.09
C GLN A 193 -19.98 -3.54 -6.07
N LEU A 194 -18.83 -2.89 -5.80
CA LEU A 194 -18.76 -1.76 -4.86
C LEU A 194 -19.61 -0.57 -5.30
N ASP A 195 -19.63 -0.26 -6.60
CA ASP A 195 -20.48 0.81 -7.15
C ASP A 195 -21.97 0.48 -7.05
N SER A 196 -22.34 -0.81 -7.09
CA SER A 196 -23.73 -1.27 -6.93
C SER A 196 -24.20 -1.36 -5.48
N MET A 197 -23.31 -1.57 -4.50
CA MET A 197 -23.64 -1.79 -3.09
C MET A 197 -23.71 -0.51 -2.24
N SER A 198 -24.02 0.64 -2.84
CA SER A 198 -24.07 1.96 -2.18
C SER A 198 -25.19 2.16 -1.14
N ASP A 199 -25.69 1.11 -0.50
CA ASP A 199 -26.89 1.14 0.36
C ASP A 199 -26.62 1.26 1.87
N GLY A 200 -25.37 1.53 2.28
CA GLY A 200 -25.01 1.61 3.70
C GLY A 200 -24.06 2.75 4.06
N VAL A 201 -24.48 4.01 3.90
CA VAL A 201 -23.69 5.16 4.38
C VAL A 201 -24.15 5.56 5.77
N MET A 202 -23.27 5.44 6.76
CA MET A 202 -23.53 5.93 8.11
C MET A 202 -23.00 7.36 8.26
N LEU A 203 -23.88 8.30 8.62
CA LEU A 203 -23.50 9.67 8.95
C LEU A 203 -23.23 9.80 10.45
N LEU A 204 -22.06 10.31 10.80
CA LEU A 204 -21.64 10.60 12.17
C LEU A 204 -21.54 12.12 12.34
N ILE A 205 -22.25 12.68 13.30
CA ILE A 205 -22.14 14.10 13.67
C ILE A 205 -21.37 14.18 14.97
N LEU A 206 -20.21 14.81 14.96
CA LEU A 206 -19.48 15.13 16.19
C LEU A 206 -20.12 16.39 16.79
N SER A 207 -20.98 16.26 17.80
CA SER A 207 -21.57 17.42 18.49
C SER A 207 -20.56 18.10 19.41
N ALA A 208 -20.87 19.33 19.84
CA ALA A 208 -19.98 20.18 20.64
C ALA A 208 -19.51 19.56 21.98
N ASP A 209 -20.27 18.60 22.51
CA ASP A 209 -20.01 17.85 23.74
C ASP A 209 -19.19 16.55 23.52
N SER A 210 -18.83 16.26 22.27
CA SER A 210 -17.98 15.12 21.92
C SER A 210 -16.56 15.29 22.46
N LYS A 211 -16.00 14.25 23.10
CA LYS A 211 -14.62 14.24 23.60
C LYS A 211 -13.76 13.28 22.80
N ILE A 212 -12.71 13.79 22.17
CA ILE A 212 -11.65 13.00 21.54
C ILE A 212 -10.63 12.62 22.62
N ILE A 213 -10.69 11.40 23.12
CA ILE A 213 -9.76 10.89 24.14
C ILE A 213 -8.58 10.25 23.42
N THR A 214 -7.36 10.75 23.66
CA THR A 214 -6.14 10.29 23.00
C THR A 214 -5.36 9.33 23.90
N THR A 215 -5.71 8.05 23.83
CA THR A 215 -4.82 6.95 24.27
C THR A 215 -4.82 5.89 23.19
N ALA A 216 -4.10 6.12 22.09
CA ALA A 216 -3.94 5.18 20.96
C ALA A 216 -5.27 4.64 20.33
N SER A 217 -6.41 5.22 20.66
CA SER A 217 -7.75 4.81 20.24
C SER A 217 -8.67 6.02 20.39
N VAL A 218 -9.32 6.44 19.31
CA VAL A 218 -10.25 7.58 19.31
C VAL A 218 -11.63 7.06 19.69
N ILE A 219 -12.24 7.63 20.74
CA ILE A 219 -13.67 7.49 21.02
C ILE A 219 -14.40 8.66 20.35
N LEU A 220 -15.27 8.38 19.38
CA LEU A 220 -16.09 9.40 18.73
C LEU A 220 -17.51 9.43 19.33
N ALA A 221 -17.84 10.61 19.89
CA ALA A 221 -19.15 11.25 20.11
C ALA A 221 -20.24 10.64 21.05
N LYS A 222 -20.55 11.42 22.10
CA LYS A 222 -21.93 11.61 22.61
C LYS A 222 -22.66 12.54 21.62
N GLY A 223 -23.87 12.21 21.20
CA GLY A 223 -24.73 13.02 20.32
C GLY A 223 -25.86 12.19 19.69
N ALA A 224 -27.08 12.74 19.68
CA ALA A 224 -28.28 12.01 19.25
C ALA A 224 -28.26 11.61 17.76
N LEU A 225 -28.49 10.33 17.48
CA LEU A 225 -28.77 9.73 16.17
C LEU A 225 -30.07 10.32 15.60
N ASN A 226 -29.94 11.33 14.74
CA ASN A 226 -30.94 11.63 13.74
C ASN A 226 -30.46 11.01 12.42
N LEU A 227 -30.97 9.82 12.09
CA LEU A 227 -30.85 9.24 10.75
C LEU A 227 -31.61 10.14 9.78
N ARG A 228 -30.92 11.11 9.17
CA ARG A 228 -31.44 11.85 8.03
C ARG A 228 -30.64 11.47 6.80
N PHE A 229 -31.31 10.81 5.86
CA PHE A 229 -30.79 10.55 4.52
C PHE A 229 -30.68 11.88 3.77
N PHE A 230 -29.50 12.50 3.77
CA PHE A 230 -29.21 13.62 2.89
C PHE A 230 -28.31 13.14 1.75
N PHE A 231 -28.85 13.14 0.53
CA PHE A 231 -28.06 13.06 -0.70
C PHE A 231 -27.28 14.37 -0.86
N LEU A 232 -26.14 14.50 -0.21
CA LEU A 232 -25.20 15.59 -0.49
C LEU A 232 -24.25 15.17 -1.62
N ARG A 233 -24.52 15.71 -2.81
CA ARG A 233 -23.69 15.62 -4.02
C ARG A 233 -22.39 16.45 -3.90
N LYS A 234 -21.67 16.35 -2.78
CA LYS A 234 -20.38 17.03 -2.57
C LYS A 234 -19.25 16.02 -2.55
N VAL A 235 -18.12 16.39 -3.15
CA VAL A 235 -16.86 15.64 -3.18
C VAL A 235 -16.53 15.18 -1.76
N ALA A 236 -16.72 13.89 -1.47
CA ALA A 236 -16.35 13.32 -0.18
C ALA A 236 -14.82 13.15 -0.17
N ILE A 237 -14.16 13.86 0.73
CA ILE A 237 -12.71 13.72 0.93
C ILE A 237 -12.47 12.68 2.02
N THR A 238 -11.69 11.65 1.70
CA THR A 238 -11.25 10.67 2.70
C THR A 238 -10.28 11.33 3.68
N LEU A 239 -10.74 11.57 4.92
CA LEU A 239 -9.95 12.22 5.96
C LEU A 239 -9.01 11.26 6.69
N SER A 240 -9.49 10.04 6.98
CA SER A 240 -8.70 8.98 7.60
C SER A 240 -9.26 7.61 7.24
N VAL A 241 -8.38 6.64 7.07
CA VAL A 241 -8.71 5.20 7.00
C VAL A 241 -8.15 4.56 8.26
N GLY A 242 -8.89 3.66 8.89
CA GLY A 242 -8.48 3.01 10.13
C GLY A 242 -9.36 1.82 10.48
N LEU A 243 -8.90 1.01 11.43
CA LEU A 243 -9.69 -0.09 11.97
C LEU A 243 -10.68 0.45 13.00
N ILE A 244 -11.90 -0.09 13.02
CA ILE A 244 -12.88 0.15 14.08
C ILE A 244 -12.97 -1.13 14.92
N PRO A 245 -12.29 -1.21 16.08
CA PRO A 245 -12.31 -2.41 16.91
C PRO A 245 -13.65 -2.64 17.60
N SER A 246 -14.38 -1.57 17.93
CA SER A 246 -15.68 -1.68 18.57
C SER A 246 -16.61 -0.51 18.27
N LEU A 247 -17.91 -0.82 18.30
CA LEU A 247 -19.03 0.09 18.15
C LEU A 247 -19.97 -0.15 19.34
N HIS A 248 -20.22 0.87 20.14
CA HIS A 248 -21.11 0.76 21.30
C HIS A 248 -22.25 1.76 21.19
N PHE A 249 -23.49 1.28 21.27
CA PHE A 249 -24.66 2.14 21.33
C PHE A 249 -24.97 2.49 22.78
N THR A 250 -25.00 3.78 23.10
CA THR A 250 -25.37 4.32 24.41
C THR A 250 -26.60 5.22 24.28
N GLY A 251 -27.78 4.59 24.22
CA GLY A 251 -29.05 5.29 23.96
C GLY A 251 -29.12 5.78 22.51
N PRO A 252 -29.33 7.09 22.25
CA PRO A 252 -29.29 7.63 20.89
C PRO A 252 -27.86 7.88 20.39
N ASN A 253 -26.82 7.52 21.15
CA ASN A 253 -25.43 7.81 20.80
C ASN A 253 -24.73 6.56 20.28
N LEU A 254 -23.74 6.76 19.41
CA LEU A 254 -22.81 5.73 18.98
C LEU A 254 -21.39 6.11 19.39
N ASP A 255 -20.83 5.36 20.31
CA ASP A 255 -19.42 5.42 20.64
C ASP A 255 -18.63 4.56 19.65
N VAL A 256 -17.85 5.22 18.78
CA VAL A 256 -16.96 4.54 17.83
C VAL A 256 -15.55 4.54 18.39
N VAL A 257 -14.97 3.36 18.61
CA VAL A 257 -13.54 3.22 18.87
C VAL A 257 -12.85 3.04 17.52
N ALA A 258 -11.93 3.93 17.17
CA ALA A 258 -11.19 3.83 15.92
C ALA A 258 -9.69 3.98 16.14
N ASN A 259 -8.92 3.10 15.50
CA ASN A 259 -7.48 3.23 15.35
C ASN A 259 -7.19 4.08 14.12
N CYS A 260 -7.46 5.37 14.26
CA CYS A 260 -7.31 6.36 13.21
C CYS A 260 -6.76 7.66 13.80
N ARG A 261 -6.48 8.61 12.92
CA ARG A 261 -5.85 9.87 13.29
C ARG A 261 -6.84 10.83 13.94
N SER A 262 -6.64 11.13 15.22
CA SER A 262 -7.52 12.03 15.97
C SER A 262 -7.52 13.47 15.43
N ASP A 263 -6.41 13.93 14.87
CA ASP A 263 -6.26 15.29 14.33
C ASP A 263 -7.04 15.54 13.03
N ALA A 264 -7.56 14.48 12.41
CA ALA A 264 -8.41 14.57 11.23
C ALA A 264 -9.87 14.96 11.58
N PHE A 265 -10.25 14.94 12.86
CA PHE A 265 -11.62 15.15 13.32
C PHE A 265 -11.76 16.46 14.09
N VAL A 266 -12.60 17.34 13.56
CA VAL A 266 -13.06 18.61 14.16
C VAL A 266 -14.43 18.42 14.80
N VAL A 267 -14.56 18.87 16.03
CA VAL A 267 -15.82 18.93 16.77
C VAL A 267 -16.78 19.90 16.08
N GLY A 268 -18.05 19.52 15.96
CA GLY A 268 -19.09 20.28 15.25
C GLY A 268 -19.20 19.94 13.75
N ALA A 269 -18.31 19.11 13.21
CA ALA A 269 -18.37 18.69 11.80
C ALA A 269 -19.11 17.35 11.62
N VAL A 270 -19.60 17.14 10.40
CA VAL A 270 -20.31 15.92 9.99
C VAL A 270 -19.37 15.05 9.16
N TYR A 271 -19.32 13.75 9.48
CA TYR A 271 -18.48 12.75 8.86
C TYR A 271 -19.33 11.63 8.27
N GLN A 272 -18.85 11.02 7.19
CA GLN A 272 -19.43 9.80 6.64
C GLN A 272 -18.52 8.64 6.97
N LEU A 273 -19.04 7.66 7.69
CA LEU A 273 -18.38 6.38 7.86
C LEU A 273 -18.78 5.46 6.72
N LYS A 274 -17.79 5.04 5.95
CA LYS A 274 -17.93 4.06 4.87
C LYS A 274 -17.05 2.87 5.16
N LYS A 275 -17.56 1.67 4.88
CA LYS A 275 -16.73 0.47 4.81
C LYS A 275 -15.73 0.68 3.69
N HIS A 276 -14.46 0.47 3.99
CA HIS A 276 -13.39 0.51 3.00
C HIS A 276 -12.90 -0.92 2.80
N ASP A 277 -13.34 -1.55 1.73
CA ASP A 277 -12.82 -2.84 1.31
C ASP A 277 -11.45 -2.61 0.66
N SER A 278 -10.40 -3.14 1.27
CA SER A 278 -9.04 -2.90 0.80
C SER A 278 -8.79 -3.65 -0.51
N SER A 279 -8.54 -2.92 -1.59
CA SER A 279 -8.07 -3.45 -2.89
C SER A 279 -6.64 -4.03 -2.88
N SER A 280 -6.08 -4.26 -1.68
CA SER A 280 -4.70 -4.72 -1.49
C SER A 280 -4.45 -6.15 -2.01
N THR A 281 -5.50 -6.96 -2.14
CA THR A 281 -5.41 -8.35 -2.59
C THR A 281 -4.82 -8.45 -4.00
N PHE A 282 -5.25 -7.59 -4.93
CA PHE A 282 -4.71 -7.53 -6.29
C PHE A 282 -3.21 -7.28 -6.29
N THR A 283 -2.78 -6.24 -5.57
CA THR A 283 -1.37 -5.82 -5.50
C THR A 283 -0.50 -6.92 -4.91
N ILE A 284 -0.98 -7.60 -3.86
CA ILE A 284 -0.25 -8.70 -3.22
C ILE A 284 -0.15 -9.91 -4.17
N ASN A 285 -1.24 -10.29 -4.81
CA ASN A 285 -1.27 -11.44 -5.72
C ASN A 285 -0.37 -11.21 -6.94
N LEU A 286 -0.46 -10.05 -7.58
CA LEU A 286 0.41 -9.69 -8.69
C LEU A 286 1.88 -9.62 -8.26
N GLY A 287 2.16 -9.05 -7.08
CA GLY A 287 3.50 -9.03 -6.50
C GLY A 287 4.06 -10.44 -6.27
N ASN A 288 3.25 -11.37 -5.77
CA ASN A 288 3.63 -12.77 -5.59
C ASN A 288 3.92 -13.47 -6.93
N LEU A 289 3.13 -13.19 -7.97
CA LEU A 289 3.37 -13.71 -9.31
C LEU A 289 4.70 -13.19 -9.89
N VAL A 290 4.96 -11.88 -9.80
CA VAL A 290 6.24 -11.31 -10.24
C VAL A 290 7.41 -11.90 -9.45
N MET A 291 7.25 -12.08 -8.13
CA MET A 291 8.26 -12.72 -7.28
C MET A 291 8.55 -14.15 -7.72
N LEU A 292 7.52 -14.94 -8.05
CA LEU A 292 7.65 -16.31 -8.55
C LEU A 292 8.46 -16.37 -9.86
N MET A 293 8.41 -15.31 -10.67
CA MET A 293 9.16 -15.20 -11.93
C MET A 293 10.58 -14.68 -11.76
N ARG A 294 11.02 -14.31 -10.54
CA ARG A 294 12.38 -13.80 -10.31
C ARG A 294 13.44 -14.86 -10.59
N ASP A 295 14.59 -14.42 -11.11
CA ASP A 295 15.77 -15.27 -11.23
C ASP A 295 16.42 -15.49 -9.86
N SER A 296 16.10 -16.63 -9.25
CA SER A 296 16.75 -17.10 -8.03
C SER A 296 16.59 -18.61 -7.94
N LYS A 297 17.54 -19.29 -7.28
CA LYS A 297 17.50 -20.73 -7.06
C LYS A 297 16.22 -21.17 -6.32
N GLN A 298 15.76 -20.37 -5.36
CA GLN A 298 14.55 -20.66 -4.60
C GLN A 298 13.30 -20.58 -5.47
N MET A 299 13.17 -19.54 -6.29
CA MET A 299 12.02 -19.39 -7.18
C MET A 299 12.06 -20.38 -8.34
N ALA A 300 13.24 -20.73 -8.86
CA ALA A 300 13.38 -21.82 -9.82
C ALA A 300 12.87 -23.15 -9.24
N LYS A 301 13.22 -23.48 -7.99
CA LYS A 301 12.65 -24.64 -7.29
C LYS A 301 11.13 -24.53 -7.16
N MET A 302 10.61 -23.35 -6.81
CA MET A 302 9.16 -23.13 -6.68
C MET A 302 8.42 -23.32 -8.01
N ARG A 303 8.93 -22.74 -9.10
CA ARG A 303 8.41 -22.93 -10.46
C ARG A 303 8.42 -24.40 -10.87
N SER A 304 9.49 -25.13 -10.56
CA SER A 304 9.55 -26.57 -10.83
C SER A 304 8.44 -27.37 -10.15
N LEU A 305 8.07 -26.99 -8.91
CA LEU A 305 7.07 -27.70 -8.12
C LEU A 305 5.63 -27.29 -8.50
N LEU A 306 5.39 -25.99 -8.74
CA LEU A 306 4.05 -25.45 -8.96
C LEU A 306 3.64 -25.39 -10.42
N ILE A 307 4.57 -25.10 -11.33
CA ILE A 307 4.27 -24.87 -12.75
C ILE A 307 4.67 -26.10 -13.56
N ASP A 308 5.91 -26.57 -13.38
CA ASP A 308 6.41 -27.75 -14.10
C ASP A 308 5.90 -29.08 -13.48
N MET A 309 5.13 -28.99 -12.39
CA MET A 309 4.50 -30.12 -11.69
C MET A 309 5.47 -31.24 -11.29
N ARG A 310 6.72 -30.90 -10.95
CA ARG A 310 7.71 -31.83 -10.40
C ARG A 310 7.17 -32.45 -9.11
N ALA A 311 7.11 -33.78 -9.06
CA ALA A 311 6.65 -34.50 -7.88
C ALA A 311 7.51 -34.15 -6.63
N PRO A 312 6.88 -33.92 -5.46
CA PRO A 312 7.60 -33.62 -4.23
C PRO A 312 8.42 -34.82 -3.77
N SER A 313 9.61 -34.55 -3.23
CA SER A 313 10.53 -35.57 -2.75
C SER A 313 10.41 -35.79 -1.24
N PHE A 314 10.56 -37.05 -0.83
CA PHE A 314 10.51 -37.48 0.57
C PHE A 314 11.78 -38.23 0.95
N SER A 315 12.29 -37.98 2.14
CA SER A 315 13.43 -38.66 2.75
C SER A 315 12.96 -39.80 3.66
N LYS A 316 13.85 -40.76 3.94
CA LYS A 316 13.61 -41.74 5.01
C LYS A 316 13.82 -41.06 6.36
N MET A 317 12.94 -41.34 7.32
CA MET A 317 13.07 -40.85 8.68
C MET A 317 14.14 -41.65 9.45
N ARG A 318 14.98 -40.99 10.26
CA ARG A 318 15.96 -41.67 11.10
C ARG A 318 15.27 -42.26 12.33
N LYS A 319 15.84 -43.33 12.89
CA LYS A 319 15.28 -43.99 14.08
C LYS A 319 15.23 -43.07 15.31
N GLU A 320 16.23 -42.19 15.45
CA GLU A 320 16.26 -41.18 16.52
C GLU A 320 15.05 -40.23 16.44
N ASP A 321 14.73 -39.73 15.24
CA ASP A 321 13.61 -38.79 15.03
C ASP A 321 12.25 -39.46 15.36
N ILE A 322 12.12 -40.77 15.13
CA ILE A 322 10.91 -41.57 15.45
C ILE A 322 10.70 -41.66 16.96
N SER A 323 11.76 -41.85 17.73
CA SER A 323 11.68 -41.93 19.19
C SER A 323 11.19 -40.62 19.80
N ILE A 324 11.66 -39.48 19.28
CA ILE A 324 11.28 -38.14 19.76
C ILE A 324 9.79 -37.86 19.49
N ILE A 325 9.27 -38.23 18.31
CA ILE A 325 7.86 -37.97 17.97
C ILE A 325 6.89 -38.99 18.57
N SER A 326 7.39 -40.09 19.16
CA SER A 326 6.55 -41.22 19.59
C SER A 326 5.47 -40.82 20.60
N GLU A 327 5.77 -39.91 21.52
CA GLU A 327 4.80 -39.40 22.50
C GLU A 327 3.69 -38.57 21.84
N VAL A 328 4.04 -37.75 20.85
CA VAL A 328 3.09 -36.92 20.11
C VAL A 328 2.21 -37.79 19.20
N VAL A 329 2.83 -38.75 18.50
CA VAL A 329 2.14 -39.65 17.57
C VAL A 329 1.15 -40.56 18.29
N LYS A 330 1.45 -41.01 19.51
CA LYS A 330 0.53 -41.84 20.34
C LYS A 330 -0.79 -41.14 20.70
N GLN A 331 -0.79 -39.81 20.74
CA GLN A 331 -1.98 -39.02 21.05
C GLN A 331 -2.85 -38.74 19.83
N LEU A 332 -2.37 -39.06 18.64
CA LEU A 332 -3.04 -38.82 17.36
C LEU A 332 -3.74 -40.08 16.86
N ASN A 333 -4.80 -39.90 16.08
CA ASN A 333 -5.38 -41.03 15.36
C ASN A 333 -4.42 -41.50 14.24
N GLY A 334 -4.65 -42.70 13.71
CA GLY A 334 -3.75 -43.32 12.73
C GLY A 334 -3.49 -42.45 11.49
N ASP A 335 -4.48 -41.67 11.03
CA ASP A 335 -4.36 -40.85 9.82
C ASP A 335 -3.55 -39.57 10.09
N GLN A 336 -3.80 -38.93 11.23
CA GLN A 336 -3.04 -37.78 11.72
C GLN A 336 -1.58 -38.15 11.99
N ALA A 337 -1.34 -39.30 12.62
CA ALA A 337 0.00 -39.85 12.83
C ALA A 337 0.77 -40.01 11.51
N ARG A 338 0.13 -40.64 10.49
CA ARG A 338 0.73 -40.81 9.16
C ARG A 338 0.99 -39.47 8.47
N ALA A 339 0.07 -38.51 8.60
CA ALA A 339 0.23 -37.17 8.04
C ALA A 339 1.44 -36.44 8.66
N VAL A 340 1.60 -36.48 9.99
CA VAL A 340 2.74 -35.88 10.70
C VAL A 340 4.06 -36.51 10.24
N VAL A 341 4.13 -37.85 10.21
CA VAL A 341 5.33 -38.57 9.75
C VAL A 341 5.67 -38.21 8.30
N LYS A 342 4.69 -38.20 7.40
CA LYS A 342 4.88 -37.85 5.98
C LYS A 342 5.37 -36.40 5.81
N CYS A 343 4.88 -35.47 6.63
CA CYS A 343 5.34 -34.09 6.63
C CYS A 343 6.78 -33.92 7.09
N LEU A 344 7.21 -34.69 8.10
CA LEU A 344 8.60 -34.67 8.58
C LEU A 344 9.57 -35.26 7.55
N MET A 345 9.09 -36.20 6.74
CA MET A 345 9.87 -36.80 5.65
C MET A 345 9.98 -35.88 4.42
N ALA A 346 9.12 -34.87 4.28
CA ALA A 346 9.03 -34.05 3.07
C ALA A 346 10.23 -33.09 2.92
N LYS A 347 10.90 -33.12 1.75
CA LYS A 347 11.95 -32.15 1.38
C LYS A 347 11.41 -30.94 0.62
N ASP A 348 10.21 -31.07 0.08
CA ASP A 348 9.54 -30.04 -0.73
C ASP A 348 8.25 -29.60 -0.04
N PHE A 349 7.16 -30.35 -0.20
CA PHE A 349 5.89 -30.13 0.48
C PHE A 349 5.14 -31.46 0.67
N ALA A 350 4.13 -31.43 1.55
CA ALA A 350 3.16 -32.49 1.72
C ALA A 350 1.77 -31.88 1.76
N VAL A 351 0.80 -32.52 1.10
CA VAL A 351 -0.60 -32.09 1.11
C VAL A 351 -1.35 -32.99 2.09
N ILE A 352 -1.99 -32.37 3.08
CA ILE A 352 -2.85 -33.05 4.04
C ILE A 352 -4.30 -32.72 3.68
N GLU A 353 -5.05 -33.73 3.28
CA GLU A 353 -6.48 -33.61 3.12
C GLU A 353 -7.16 -33.66 4.49
N GLY A 354 -7.93 -32.62 4.80
CA GLY A 354 -8.67 -32.55 6.06
C GLY A 354 -10.16 -32.45 5.79
N PHE A 355 -10.91 -33.45 6.23
CA PHE A 355 -12.38 -33.42 6.19
C PHE A 355 -12.97 -32.56 7.32
N PRO A 356 -14.20 -32.05 7.19
CA PRO A 356 -14.90 -31.41 8.31
C PRO A 356 -14.92 -32.31 9.54
N GLY A 357 -14.68 -31.76 10.74
CA GLY A 357 -14.65 -32.54 11.99
C GLY A 357 -13.35 -33.33 12.27
N SER A 358 -12.42 -33.46 11.31
CA SER A 358 -11.17 -34.25 11.46
C SER A 358 -10.09 -33.68 12.40
N GLY A 359 -10.39 -32.60 13.13
CA GLY A 359 -9.44 -32.02 14.08
C GLY A 359 -8.22 -31.32 13.45
N LYS A 360 -8.36 -30.69 12.27
CA LYS A 360 -7.29 -30.00 11.52
C LYS A 360 -6.36 -29.13 12.40
N ARG A 361 -6.95 -28.36 13.34
CA ARG A 361 -6.20 -27.48 14.25
C ARG A 361 -5.25 -28.25 15.16
N LEU A 362 -5.72 -29.37 15.73
CA LEU A 362 -4.92 -30.24 16.60
C LEU A 362 -3.72 -30.83 15.85
N CYS A 363 -3.93 -31.28 14.62
CA CYS A 363 -2.88 -31.80 13.76
C CYS A 363 -1.80 -30.73 13.45
N SER A 364 -2.20 -29.49 13.17
CA SER A 364 -1.26 -28.40 12.84
C SER A 364 -0.43 -27.87 14.03
N LEU A 365 -1.01 -27.88 15.24
CA LEU A 365 -0.35 -27.39 16.46
C LEU A 365 0.81 -28.31 16.86
N ASN A 366 0.58 -29.62 16.83
CA ASN A 366 1.57 -30.63 17.19
C ASN A 366 2.78 -30.63 16.22
N GLN A 367 2.57 -30.28 14.94
CA GLN A 367 3.66 -30.13 13.97
C GLN A 367 4.55 -28.90 14.25
N ARG A 368 3.96 -27.77 14.66
CA ARG A 368 4.73 -26.53 14.95
C ARG A 368 5.57 -26.62 16.21
N GLN A 369 5.11 -27.37 17.21
CA GLN A 369 5.83 -27.55 18.48
C GLN A 369 7.13 -28.34 18.28
N PHE A 370 7.15 -29.27 17.33
CA PHE A 370 8.35 -30.05 16.96
C PHE A 370 9.41 -29.23 16.21
N ARG A 371 9.02 -28.39 15.24
CA ARG A 371 9.98 -27.53 14.50
C ARG A 371 10.65 -26.45 15.35
N LYS A 372 10.16 -26.20 16.57
CA LYS A 372 10.77 -25.26 17.52
C LYS A 372 11.73 -25.93 18.51
N THR A 373 11.66 -27.26 18.63
CA THR A 373 12.43 -28.06 19.61
C THR A 373 13.57 -28.86 18.97
N ALA A 374 13.54 -29.03 17.65
CA ALA A 374 14.67 -29.45 16.82
C ALA A 374 15.34 -28.23 16.18
#